data_AF-A0A920V932-F1
#
_entry.id   AF-A0A920V932-F1
#
_cell.length_a   1.000
_cell.length_b   1.000
_cell.length_c   1.000
_cell.angle_alpha   90.00
_cell.angle_beta   90.00
_cell.angle_gamma   90.00
#
_symmetry.space_group_name_H-M   'P 1'
#
loop_
_entity.id
_entity.type
_entity.pdbx_description
1 polymer ?
#
loop_
_entity_poly.entity_id
_entity_poly.type
_entity_poly.pdbx_seq_one_letter_code
_entity_poly.pdbx_strand_id
1 'polypeptide(L)'
;MSSRGFGGFLDPVADKLVVSVALILIVQSDPPLTNAGIASIIIGREITISALREWMAELGERHPVSVIGFAKLKTILQMVGLSCMLFSKSLFGIDIYFFGTICLIGSVVLTLWTMFIYPFKAWPIISKGENL
;
A
#
# COMPACT_ATOMS: atom_id res chain seq x y z
N MET A 1 13.62 -32.36 0.23
CA MET A 1 13.96 -31.26 1.15
C MET A 1 13.25 -30.01 0.64
N SER A 2 12.43 -29.39 1.48
CA SER A 2 11.33 -28.51 1.10
C SER A 2 11.78 -27.09 0.70
N SER A 3 11.53 -26.66 -0.55
CA SER A 3 11.74 -25.27 -0.99
C SER A 3 10.76 -24.25 -0.37
N ARG A 4 9.93 -24.67 0.61
CA ARG A 4 8.86 -23.87 1.21
C ARG A 4 9.29 -22.67 2.06
N GLY A 5 10.59 -22.47 2.34
CA GLY A 5 11.06 -21.35 3.15
C GLY A 5 11.26 -20.05 2.36
N PHE A 6 12.01 -20.12 1.27
CA PHE A 6 12.41 -18.93 0.51
C PHE A 6 11.31 -18.43 -0.44
N GLY A 7 10.57 -19.33 -1.09
CA GLY A 7 9.44 -18.95 -1.95
C GLY A 7 8.33 -18.20 -1.19
N GLY A 8 7.98 -18.68 0.01
CA GLY A 8 6.94 -18.05 0.83
C GLY A 8 7.32 -16.67 1.39
N PHE A 9 8.61 -16.36 1.50
CA PHE A 9 9.11 -15.01 1.83
C PHE A 9 9.13 -14.09 0.61
N LEU A 10 9.42 -14.62 -0.59
CA LEU A 10 9.48 -13.82 -1.81
C LEU A 10 8.11 -13.35 -2.29
N ASP A 11 7.04 -14.12 -2.11
CA ASP A 11 5.71 -13.77 -2.62
C ASP A 11 5.21 -12.39 -2.11
N PRO A 12 5.26 -12.07 -0.80
CA PRO A 12 4.82 -10.77 -0.28
C PRO A 12 5.78 -9.62 -0.63
N VAL A 13 7.05 -9.92 -0.94
CA VAL A 13 8.04 -8.92 -1.37
C VAL A 13 7.81 -8.57 -2.84
N ALA A 14 7.59 -9.58 -3.68
CA ALA A 14 7.31 -9.42 -5.11
C ALA A 14 6.06 -8.56 -5.34
N ASP A 15 4.99 -8.78 -4.59
CA ASP A 15 3.74 -8.01 -4.69
C ASP A 15 3.98 -6.49 -4.51
N LYS A 16 4.74 -6.10 -3.49
CA LYS A 16 5.07 -4.68 -3.23
C LYS A 16 6.02 -4.10 -4.27
N LEU A 17 6.97 -4.90 -4.75
CA LEU A 17 7.92 -4.47 -5.77
C LEU A 17 7.21 -4.19 -7.09
N VAL A 18 6.31 -5.06 -7.54
CA VAL A 18 5.54 -4.86 -8.78
C VAL A 18 4.75 -3.55 -8.73
N VAL A 19 4.07 -3.29 -7.62
CA VAL A 19 3.34 -2.04 -7.38
C VAL A 19 4.27 -0.82 -7.40
N SER A 20 5.42 -0.91 -6.72
CA SER A 20 6.38 0.19 -6.64
C SER A 20 6.99 0.52 -8.00
N VAL A 21 7.34 -0.52 -8.77
CA VAL A 21 7.86 -0.38 -10.13
C VAL A 21 6.80 0.24 -11.06
N ALA A 22 5.54 -0.20 -10.97
CA ALA A 22 4.44 0.38 -11.75
C ALA A 22 4.27 1.89 -11.46
N LEU A 23 4.32 2.29 -10.19
CA LEU A 23 4.24 3.70 -9.79
C LEU A 23 5.43 4.51 -10.34
N ILE A 24 6.64 3.96 -10.26
CA ILE A 24 7.85 4.61 -10.81
C ILE A 24 7.71 4.80 -12.32
N LEU A 25 7.23 3.80 -13.05
CA LEU A 25 7.00 3.90 -14.50
C LEU A 25 5.94 4.96 -14.84
N ILE A 26 4.85 5.03 -14.08
CA ILE A 26 3.83 6.08 -14.24
C ILE A 26 4.46 7.46 -14.06
N VAL A 27 5.21 7.69 -12.98
CA VAL A 27 5.88 8.97 -12.70
C VAL A 27 6.90 9.31 -13.78
N GLN A 28 7.60 8.33 -14.33
CA GLN A 28 8.54 8.56 -15.44
C GLN A 28 7.81 8.98 -16.72
N SER A 29 6.67 8.34 -17.02
CA SER A 29 5.88 8.60 -18.23
C SER A 29 5.06 9.90 -18.15
N ASP A 30 4.62 10.27 -16.96
CA ASP A 30 3.88 11.50 -16.67
C ASP A 30 4.40 12.05 -15.32
N PRO A 31 5.27 13.08 -15.34
CA PRO A 31 6.01 13.54 -14.16
C PRO A 31 5.43 14.71 -13.35
N PRO A 32 4.12 15.10 -13.39
CA PRO A 32 3.63 16.16 -12.54
C PRO A 32 3.75 15.76 -11.06
N LEU A 33 3.86 16.78 -10.19
CA LEU A 33 4.02 16.60 -8.75
C LEU A 33 2.93 15.72 -8.12
N THR A 34 1.73 15.70 -8.71
CA THR A 34 0.63 14.84 -8.26
C THR A 34 1.01 13.37 -8.31
N ASN A 35 1.52 12.87 -9.44
CA ASN A 35 1.90 11.46 -9.60
C ASN A 35 3.10 11.11 -8.72
N ALA A 36 4.09 12.00 -8.68
CA ALA A 36 5.26 11.82 -7.81
C ALA A 36 4.87 11.77 -6.33
N GLY A 37 3.95 12.63 -5.90
CA GLY A 37 3.40 12.64 -4.54
C GLY A 37 2.61 11.36 -4.21
N ILE A 38 1.72 10.93 -5.10
CA ILE A 38 0.97 9.67 -4.96
C ILE A 38 1.93 8.48 -4.81
N ALA A 39 2.91 8.37 -5.71
CA ALA A 39 3.88 7.28 -5.70
C ALA A 39 4.70 7.28 -4.39
N SER A 40 5.20 8.44 -3.97
CA SER A 40 6.00 8.58 -2.75
C SER A 40 5.22 8.15 -1.52
N ILE A 41 3.97 8.58 -1.39
CA ILE A 41 3.12 8.25 -0.23
C ILE A 41 2.82 6.75 -0.19
N ILE A 42 2.43 6.16 -1.33
CA ILE A 42 2.06 4.75 -1.40
C ILE A 42 3.28 3.86 -1.07
N ILE A 43 4.43 4.10 -1.71
CA ILE A 43 5.65 3.32 -1.50
C ILE A 43 6.12 3.44 -0.05
N GLY A 44 6.22 4.67 0.46
CA GLY A 44 6.65 4.92 1.84
C GLY A 44 5.76 4.18 2.85
N ARG A 45 4.44 4.25 2.67
CA ARG A 45 3.50 3.54 3.55
C ARG A 45 3.61 2.02 3.44
N GLU A 46 3.79 1.46 2.25
CA GLU A 46 3.93 0.00 2.12
C GLU A 46 5.14 -0.51 2.92
N ILE A 47 6.24 0.27 2.98
CA ILE A 47 7.41 -0.04 3.82
C ILE A 47 7.07 0.13 5.31
N THR A 48 6.56 1.30 5.73
CA THR A 48 6.29 1.60 7.15
C THR A 48 5.31 0.62 7.78
N ILE A 49 4.19 0.34 7.11
CA ILE A 49 3.17 -0.58 7.64
C ILE A 49 3.65 -2.03 7.61
N SER A 50 4.53 -2.40 6.67
CA SER A 50 5.14 -3.73 6.66
C SER A 50 6.05 -3.94 7.87
N ALA A 51 6.92 -2.97 8.17
CA ALA A 51 7.80 -3.02 9.33
C ALA A 51 7.00 -3.04 10.64
N LEU A 52 5.99 -2.16 10.77
CA LEU A 52 5.12 -2.13 11.95
C LEU A 52 4.38 -3.46 12.15
N ARG A 53 3.90 -4.08 11.06
CA ARG A 53 3.23 -5.37 11.10
C ARG A 53 4.15 -6.48 11.56
N GLU A 54 5.36 -6.54 11.01
CA GLU A 54 6.35 -7.55 11.33
C GLU A 54 6.71 -7.48 12.82
N TRP A 55 7.02 -6.29 13.31
CA TRP A 55 7.30 -6.04 14.71
C TRP A 55 6.12 -6.40 15.64
N MET A 56 4.88 -6.05 15.28
CA MET A 56 3.72 -6.46 16.09
C MET A 56 3.50 -7.99 16.10
N ALA A 57 3.81 -8.67 15.01
CA ALA A 57 3.69 -10.13 14.94
C ALA A 57 4.71 -10.82 15.87
N GLU A 58 5.90 -10.24 16.05
CA GLU A 58 6.90 -10.71 17.02
C GLU A 58 6.41 -10.58 18.47
N LEU A 59 5.63 -9.54 18.77
CA LEU A 59 5.01 -9.32 20.09
C LEU A 59 3.79 -10.21 20.37
N GLY A 60 3.40 -11.07 19.42
CA GLY A 60 2.25 -11.98 19.57
C GLY A 60 0.88 -11.31 19.38
N GLU A 61 0.85 -10.02 19.08
CA GLU A 61 -0.38 -9.25 18.87
C GLU A 61 -0.81 -9.32 17.40
N ARG A 62 -2.02 -9.85 17.17
CA ARG A 62 -2.58 -9.95 15.82
C ARG A 62 -3.34 -8.68 15.46
N HIS A 63 -3.21 -8.29 14.19
CA HIS A 63 -3.80 -7.09 13.60
C HIS A 63 -5.17 -6.68 14.16
N PRO A 64 -5.37 -5.38 14.48
CA PRO A 64 -6.68 -4.90 14.87
C PRO A 64 -7.70 -5.14 13.75
N VAL A 65 -8.70 -5.98 14.03
CA VAL A 65 -9.72 -6.45 13.06
C VAL A 65 -10.47 -5.29 12.40
N SER A 66 -10.56 -4.14 13.07
CA SER A 66 -11.37 -3.00 12.62
C SER A 66 -10.85 -2.26 11.37
N VAL A 67 -9.61 -2.50 10.92
CA VAL A 67 -9.00 -1.79 9.79
C VAL A 67 -8.82 -2.64 8.54
N ILE A 68 -9.19 -3.92 8.61
CA ILE A 68 -9.03 -4.89 7.51
C ILE A 68 -9.87 -4.49 6.28
N GLY A 69 -11.10 -3.98 6.48
CA GLY A 69 -11.97 -3.56 5.38
C GLY A 69 -11.37 -2.41 4.56
N PHE A 70 -10.90 -1.36 5.22
CA PHE A 70 -10.22 -0.24 4.55
C PHE A 70 -8.91 -0.68 3.88
N ALA A 71 -8.20 -1.64 4.47
CA ALA A 71 -7.00 -2.20 3.87
C ALA A 71 -7.27 -3.06 2.62
N LYS A 72 -8.46 -3.62 2.45
CA LYS A 72 -8.89 -4.28 1.21
C LYS A 72 -9.36 -3.27 0.16
N LEU A 73 -10.10 -2.26 0.57
CA LEU A 73 -10.58 -1.24 -0.37
C LEU A 73 -9.41 -0.43 -0.96
N LYS A 74 -8.40 -0.08 -0.16
CA LYS A 74 -7.21 0.62 -0.65
C LYS A 74 -6.51 -0.15 -1.77
N THR A 75 -6.39 -1.47 -1.63
CA THR A 75 -5.66 -2.32 -2.60
C THR A 75 -6.48 -2.49 -3.87
N ILE A 76 -7.81 -2.61 -3.78
CA ILE A 76 -8.68 -2.59 -4.96
C ILE A 76 -8.51 -1.28 -5.71
N LEU A 77 -8.64 -0.13 -5.04
CA LEU A 77 -8.47 1.19 -5.66
C LEU A 77 -7.08 1.36 -6.29
N GLN A 78 -6.05 0.86 -5.61
CA GLN A 78 -4.67 0.95 -6.08
C GLN A 78 -4.44 0.10 -7.34
N MET A 79 -4.85 -1.16 -7.33
CA MET A 79 -4.66 -2.06 -8.47
C MET A 79 -5.49 -1.62 -9.69
N VAL A 80 -6.71 -1.15 -9.46
CA VAL A 80 -7.55 -0.56 -10.53
C VAL A 80 -6.90 0.72 -11.05
N GLY A 81 -6.47 1.63 -10.16
CA GLY A 81 -5.84 2.89 -10.54
C GLY A 81 -4.57 2.70 -11.37
N LEU A 82 -3.68 1.81 -10.93
CA LEU A 82 -2.47 1.45 -11.66
C LEU A 82 -2.78 0.86 -13.02
N SER A 83 -3.72 -0.09 -13.10
CA SER A 83 -4.08 -0.73 -14.37
C SER A 83 -4.63 0.29 -15.38
N CYS A 84 -5.47 1.21 -14.90
CA CYS A 84 -6.04 2.28 -15.71
C CYS A 84 -4.99 3.27 -16.20
N MET A 85 -4.10 3.74 -15.32
CA MET A 85 -3.04 4.69 -15.69
C MET A 85 -1.98 4.07 -16.60
N LEU A 86 -1.60 2.80 -16.38
CA LEU A 86 -0.67 2.09 -17.26
C LEU A 86 -1.27 1.82 -18.64
N PHE A 87 -2.58 1.56 -18.72
CA PHE A 87 -3.26 1.36 -20.00
C PHE A 87 -3.27 2.65 -20.84
N SER A 88 -3.42 3.82 -20.19
CA SER A 88 -3.24 5.16 -20.77
C SER A 88 -3.94 5.43 -22.11
N LYS A 89 -5.02 4.69 -22.42
CA LYS A 89 -5.84 4.88 -23.63
C LYS A 89 -7.27 5.19 -23.23
N SER A 90 -7.94 6.03 -24.01
CA SER A 90 -9.37 6.25 -23.85
C SER A 90 -10.16 5.00 -24.29
N LEU A 91 -11.14 4.59 -23.50
CA LEU A 91 -12.13 3.57 -23.85
C LEU A 91 -13.50 4.23 -23.87
N PHE A 92 -14.26 4.02 -24.96
CA PHE A 92 -15.64 4.50 -25.08
C PHE A 92 -15.80 6.02 -24.82
N GLY A 93 -14.79 6.83 -25.14
CA GLY A 93 -14.80 8.28 -24.91
C GLY A 93 -14.55 8.72 -23.47
N ILE A 94 -14.26 7.77 -22.56
CA ILE A 94 -13.88 8.05 -21.17
C ILE A 94 -12.36 8.15 -21.09
N ASP A 95 -11.88 9.16 -20.36
CA ASP A 95 -10.47 9.26 -20.00
C ASP A 95 -10.16 8.29 -18.84
N ILE A 96 -9.63 7.13 -19.20
CA ILE A 96 -9.25 6.09 -18.23
C ILE A 96 -8.07 6.53 -17.38
N TYR A 97 -7.19 7.36 -17.91
CA TYR A 97 -6.05 7.86 -17.16
C TYR A 97 -6.52 8.72 -15.99
N PHE A 98 -7.46 9.63 -16.27
CA PHE A 98 -8.09 10.46 -15.24
C PHE A 98 -8.85 9.62 -14.19
N PHE A 99 -9.62 8.62 -14.63
CA PHE A 99 -10.30 7.69 -13.72
C PHE A 99 -9.30 6.94 -12.82
N GLY A 100 -8.21 6.45 -13.40
CA GLY A 100 -7.15 5.77 -12.67
C GLY A 100 -6.48 6.68 -11.63
N THR A 101 -6.27 7.95 -11.99
CA THR A 101 -5.73 8.97 -11.09
C THR A 101 -6.65 9.19 -9.89
N ILE A 102 -7.98 9.30 -10.10
CA ILE A 102 -8.97 9.40 -9.01
C ILE A 102 -8.90 8.17 -8.11
N CYS A 103 -8.82 6.97 -8.68
CA CYS A 103 -8.68 5.74 -7.90
C CYS A 103 -7.41 5.75 -7.03
N LEU A 104 -6.27 6.18 -7.57
CA LEU A 104 -5.02 6.28 -6.80
C LEU A 104 -5.11 7.34 -5.70
N ILE A 105 -5.73 8.49 -5.96
CA ILE A 105 -5.96 9.52 -4.93
C ILE A 105 -6.84 8.95 -3.81
N GLY A 106 -7.92 8.24 -4.15
CA GLY A 106 -8.76 7.55 -3.17
C GLY A 106 -7.97 6.53 -2.34
N SER A 107 -7.08 5.77 -2.99
CA SER A 107 -6.17 4.83 -2.29
C SER A 107 -5.22 5.55 -1.34
N VAL A 108 -4.66 6.71 -1.72
CA VAL A 108 -3.80 7.54 -0.87
C VAL A 108 -4.55 8.01 0.38
N VAL A 109 -5.77 8.51 0.22
CA VAL A 109 -6.59 8.96 1.37
C VAL A 109 -6.84 7.82 2.35
N LEU A 110 -7.25 6.64 1.87
CA LEU A 110 -7.44 5.45 2.71
C LEU A 110 -6.13 4.97 3.34
N THR A 111 -5.04 5.09 2.61
CA THR A 111 -3.70 4.75 3.05
C THR A 111 -3.27 5.61 4.24
N LEU A 112 -3.43 6.93 4.14
CA LEU A 112 -3.13 7.85 5.24
C LEU A 112 -4.06 7.60 6.44
N TRP A 113 -5.36 7.43 6.20
CA TRP A 113 -6.33 7.12 7.26
C TRP A 113 -5.95 5.88 8.06
N THR A 114 -5.65 4.78 7.37
CA THR A 114 -5.23 3.54 8.02
C THR A 114 -3.87 3.67 8.70
N MET A 115 -2.97 4.48 8.14
CA MET A 115 -1.65 4.74 8.71
C MET A 115 -1.71 5.51 10.02
N PHE A 116 -2.70 6.36 10.27
CA PHE A 116 -2.85 7.00 11.59
C PHE A 116 -3.45 6.05 12.63
N ILE A 117 -4.40 5.21 12.23
CA ILE A 117 -5.09 4.30 13.16
C ILE A 117 -4.16 3.18 13.65
N TYR A 118 -3.29 2.67 12.79
CA TYR A 118 -2.42 1.55 13.13
C TYR A 118 -1.45 1.84 14.30
N PRO A 119 -0.61 2.88 14.22
CA PRO A 119 0.29 3.26 15.31
C PRO A 119 -0.49 3.69 16.56
N PHE A 120 -1.61 4.39 16.42
CA PHE A 120 -2.42 4.79 17.57
C PHE A 120 -2.97 3.59 18.34
N LYS A 121 -3.37 2.52 17.65
CA LYS A 121 -3.78 1.26 18.27
C LYS A 121 -2.61 0.45 18.82
N ALA A 122 -1.44 0.56 18.21
CA ALA A 122 -0.21 -0.09 18.69
C ALA A 122 0.42 0.64 19.89
N TRP A 123 0.17 1.95 20.06
CA TRP A 123 0.71 2.79 21.13
C TRP A 123 0.57 2.21 22.55
N PRO A 124 -0.62 1.73 23.00
CA PRO A 124 -0.76 1.14 24.34
C PRO A 124 0.00 -0.18 24.53
N ILE A 125 0.39 -0.86 23.45
CA ILE A 125 1.21 -2.08 23.48
C ILE A 125 2.68 -1.68 23.58
N ILE A 126 3.12 -0.71 22.77
CA ILE A 126 4.47 -0.12 22.82
C ILE A 126 4.79 0.37 24.24
N SER A 127 3.87 1.13 24.85
CA SER A 127 4.10 1.71 26.20
C SER A 127 4.12 0.68 27.33
N LYS A 128 3.66 -0.56 27.11
CA LYS A 128 3.74 -1.65 28.09
C LYS A 128 5.03 -2.47 27.97
N GLY A 129 5.62 -2.54 26.78
CA GLY A 129 6.89 -3.23 26.53
C GLY A 129 8.12 -2.53 27.13
N GLU A 130 8.02 -1.23 27.45
CA GLU A 130 9.09 -0.46 28.12
C GLU A 130 9.19 -0.70 29.64
N ASN A 131 8.27 -1.45 30.25
CA ASN A 131 8.22 -1.69 31.70
C ASN A 131 8.67 -3.10 32.14
N LEU A 132 9.41 -3.83 31.31
CA LEU A 132 10.11 -5.08 31.63
C LEU A 132 11.62 -4.91 31.44
#